data_AF-A0A1G2XY47-F1
#
_entry.id   AF-A0A1G2XY47-F1
#
_cell.length_a   1.000
_cell.length_b   1.000
_cell.length_c   1.000
_cell.angle_alpha   90.00
_cell.angle_beta   90.00
_cell.angle_gamma   90.00
#
_symmetry.space_group_name_H-M   'P 1'
#
loop_
_entity.id
_entity.type
_entity.pdbx_description
1 polymer ?
#
loop_
_entity_poly.entity_id
_entity_poly.type
_entity_poly.pdbx_seq_one_letter_code
_entity_poly.pdbx_strand_id
1 'polypeptide(L)'
;MDNFEDKKQELIRLRSELADSESRRQQLRQKISKIESDLSYSGNSHNNSTGVNNHSPTQDKIKVYRSLFRGREDVYPRRFESTKTGKSGYQPACRNEWTRGVCGKPKVKCSNCENRDYLPLTDRVIEWHLRGENPEEYGNKDFTAGIYPMLPDEKCWFLAADFDKSSWQEDIKVFAQTCADIGIPISVERSRSGNGGHVWLFFEESIPCAKARAIGSYIITETMERRPELGLDSYDRFFPNQDTLPQGGLGNLIALPLQKKPRENGNTEFLDEIFIPYADQWQYLATVKKIDRNTIESLLQNACDNGRIIGLKLPVAEEDDKPWETPPSGKRKNQIIGPFPEQVNIILANQIFIPKADLSPSLRNVLVRLAAFQNPEFYQKQAMRMPTYKIPRIICCAEDFDKYIALPRGCFEDVKELFKQLEIQVIIDNKQFSGQPIDVAFHGTLHPEQKTAATALLEHDNGILAATTAFGKTVVACYILAQRKVNTLILVHRRQLQEQWKIRLEQFLGVDSRHIGLIGAGKRKPTGQIDIAIIQSLSKKDVVDDIVAEYGHLIVDECHHISAPSFEAITRQFKGKYITGLSATV
;
A
#
# COMPACT_ATOMS: atom_id res chain seq x y z
N MET A 1 -38.04 31.53 29.04
CA MET A 1 -37.87 32.39 27.87
C MET A 1 -36.56 33.18 27.95
N ASP A 2 -36.10 33.57 29.15
CA ASP A 2 -34.86 34.33 29.36
C ASP A 2 -33.57 33.71 28.77
N ASN A 3 -33.38 32.39 28.85
CA ASN A 3 -32.17 31.71 28.33
C ASN A 3 -32.05 31.74 26.79
N PHE A 4 -33.14 31.98 26.06
CA PHE A 4 -33.10 32.05 24.59
C PHE A 4 -32.68 33.44 24.11
N GLU A 5 -33.12 34.49 24.80
CA GLU A 5 -32.78 35.87 24.44
C GLU A 5 -31.31 36.19 24.81
N ASP A 6 -30.80 35.65 25.91
CA ASP A 6 -29.38 35.75 26.30
C ASP A 6 -28.46 35.11 25.24
N LYS A 7 -28.79 33.90 24.77
CA LYS A 7 -28.02 33.23 23.71
C LYS A 7 -28.06 33.97 22.39
N LYS A 8 -29.16 34.66 22.09
CA LYS A 8 -29.29 35.46 20.87
C LYS A 8 -28.45 36.73 20.96
N GLN A 9 -28.39 37.38 22.13
CA GLN A 9 -27.49 38.50 22.36
C GLN A 9 -26.02 38.08 22.29
N GLU A 10 -25.67 36.93 22.86
CA GLU A 10 -24.30 36.41 22.80
C GLU A 10 -23.88 36.03 21.36
N LEU A 11 -24.80 35.45 20.56
CA LEU A 11 -24.55 35.19 19.14
C LEU A 11 -24.32 36.49 18.34
N ILE A 12 -25.09 37.54 18.62
CA ILE A 12 -24.92 38.85 17.96
C ILE A 12 -23.57 39.45 18.35
N ARG A 13 -23.19 39.37 19.62
CA ARG A 13 -21.89 39.84 20.11
C ARG A 13 -20.74 39.09 19.43
N LEU A 14 -20.77 37.76 19.38
CA LEU A 14 -19.73 36.95 18.74
C LEU A 14 -19.63 37.22 17.23
N ARG A 15 -20.75 37.47 16.55
CA ARG A 15 -20.75 37.86 15.12
C ARG A 15 -20.12 39.23 14.91
N SER A 16 -20.34 40.18 15.82
CA SER A 16 -19.70 41.49 15.78
C SER A 16 -18.20 41.38 16.03
N GLU A 17 -17.77 40.60 17.04
CA GLU A 17 -16.36 40.35 17.33
C GLU A 17 -15.65 39.64 16.15
N LEU A 18 -16.34 38.74 15.45
CA LEU A 18 -15.84 38.09 14.24
C LEU A 18 -15.66 39.10 13.09
N ALA A 19 -16.65 39.96 12.85
CA ALA A 19 -16.58 40.99 11.81
C ALA A 19 -15.44 42.00 12.06
N ASP A 20 -15.24 42.42 13.31
CA ASP A 20 -14.13 43.30 13.70
C ASP A 20 -12.77 42.62 13.52
N SER A 21 -12.68 41.32 13.86
CA SER A 21 -11.46 40.52 13.66
C SER A 21 -11.14 40.34 12.17
N GLU A 22 -12.14 40.14 11.32
CA GLU A 22 -11.98 40.05 9.87
C GLU A 22 -11.53 41.38 9.24
N SER A 23 -12.12 42.50 9.67
CA SER A 23 -11.71 43.85 9.26
C SER A 23 -10.25 44.12 9.65
N ARG A 24 -9.88 43.80 10.90
CA ARG A 24 -8.50 43.95 11.38
C ARG A 24 -7.52 43.06 10.63
N ARG A 25 -7.92 41.83 10.27
CA ARG A 25 -7.13 40.92 9.41
C ARG A 25 -6.92 41.52 8.03
N GLN A 26 -7.93 42.13 7.44
CA GLN A 26 -7.84 42.78 6.12
C GLN A 26 -6.91 44.00 6.13
N GLN A 27 -6.99 44.82 7.18
CA GLN A 27 -6.07 45.95 7.38
C GLN A 27 -4.61 45.49 7.57
N LEU A 28 -4.38 44.44 8.34
CA LEU A 28 -3.04 43.88 8.52
C LEU A 28 -2.49 43.30 7.20
N ARG A 29 -3.32 42.62 6.40
CA ARG A 29 -2.94 42.15 5.05
C ARG A 29 -2.52 43.29 4.12
N GLN A 30 -3.26 44.39 4.13
CA GLN A 30 -2.90 45.58 3.33
C GLN A 30 -1.57 46.19 3.79
N LYS A 31 -1.32 46.25 5.11
CA LYS A 31 -0.04 46.72 5.66
C LYS A 31 1.13 45.80 5.31
N ILE A 32 0.93 44.48 5.39
CA ILE A 32 1.94 43.48 5.01
C ILE A 32 2.28 43.61 3.52
N SER A 33 1.27 43.65 2.64
CA SER A 33 1.47 43.82 1.20
C SER A 33 2.22 45.10 0.84
N LYS A 34 1.99 46.19 1.58
CA LYS A 34 2.71 47.46 1.40
C LYS A 34 4.16 47.38 1.86
N ILE A 35 4.43 46.72 2.99
CA ILE A 35 5.79 46.51 3.49
C ILE A 35 6.57 45.56 2.57
N GLU A 36 5.93 44.52 2.04
CA GLU A 36 6.51 43.62 1.04
C GLU A 36 6.84 44.34 -0.27
N SER A 37 5.97 45.25 -0.73
CA SER A 37 6.28 46.07 -1.91
C SER A 37 7.47 47.01 -1.67
N ASP A 38 7.56 47.62 -0.49
CA ASP A 38 8.64 48.54 -0.13
C ASP A 38 9.99 47.81 0.05
N LEU A 39 9.96 46.57 0.55
CA LEU A 39 11.13 45.68 0.63
C LEU A 39 11.59 45.19 -0.75
N SER A 40 10.66 44.94 -1.67
CA SER A 40 10.96 44.50 -3.04
C SER A 40 11.59 45.61 -3.91
N TYR A 41 11.30 46.89 -3.63
CA TYR A 41 11.85 48.02 -4.37
C TYR A 41 13.30 48.37 -4.00
N SER A 42 13.75 47.96 -2.80
CA SER A 42 15.08 48.32 -2.27
C SER A 42 16.16 47.26 -2.55
N GLY A 43 15.80 46.12 -3.14
CA GLY A 43 16.70 45.01 -3.39
C GLY A 43 16.41 44.28 -4.68
N ASN A 44 16.58 44.94 -5.84
CA ASN A 44 16.86 44.27 -7.12
C ASN A 44 17.29 45.26 -8.21
N SER A 45 18.58 45.60 -8.20
CA SER A 45 19.32 45.82 -9.44
C SER A 45 20.04 44.51 -9.78
N HIS A 46 19.78 43.96 -10.97
CA HIS A 46 20.28 42.69 -11.53
C HIS A 46 19.42 41.44 -11.33
N ASN A 47 18.36 41.29 -12.13
CA ASN A 47 18.29 40.29 -13.21
C ASN A 47 16.93 40.32 -13.91
N ASN A 48 16.94 40.59 -15.22
CA ASN A 48 15.77 40.48 -16.09
C ASN A 48 15.28 39.02 -16.12
N SER A 49 14.04 38.75 -15.68
CA SER A 49 13.34 37.49 -16.01
C SER A 49 12.08 37.78 -16.81
N THR A 50 12.11 37.32 -18.06
CA THR A 50 11.01 37.30 -19.03
C THR A 50 10.13 36.07 -18.78
N GLY A 51 9.43 36.01 -17.64
CA GLY A 51 8.57 34.87 -17.24
C GLY A 51 7.07 35.11 -17.47
N VAL A 52 6.31 34.02 -17.67
CA VAL A 52 4.81 34.05 -17.73
C VAL A 52 4.26 34.28 -16.32
N ASN A 53 3.25 35.15 -16.17
CA ASN A 53 2.61 35.51 -14.91
C ASN A 53 1.09 35.71 -15.06
N ASN A 54 0.40 36.11 -14.00
CA ASN A 54 -1.05 36.37 -13.96
C ASN A 54 -1.53 37.40 -14.99
N HIS A 55 -0.67 38.28 -15.48
CA HIS A 55 -0.98 39.29 -16.50
C HIS A 55 -0.61 38.86 -17.92
N SER A 56 0.09 37.74 -18.09
CA SER A 56 0.45 37.23 -19.41
C SER A 56 -0.77 36.79 -20.23
N PRO A 57 -0.66 36.80 -21.57
CA PRO A 57 -1.71 36.32 -22.46
C PRO A 57 -2.15 34.89 -22.15
N THR A 58 -3.45 34.61 -22.35
CA THR A 58 -4.04 33.28 -22.12
C THR A 58 -3.29 32.16 -22.84
N GLN A 59 -2.84 32.41 -24.08
CA GLN A 59 -2.10 31.42 -24.86
C GLN A 59 -0.76 31.04 -24.22
N ASP A 60 -0.04 31.99 -23.64
CA ASP A 60 1.26 31.70 -23.01
C ASP A 60 1.10 30.93 -21.71
N LYS A 61 0.05 31.22 -20.94
CA LYS A 61 -0.35 30.43 -19.76
C LYS A 61 -0.69 28.99 -20.14
N ILE A 62 -1.48 28.80 -21.20
CA ILE A 62 -1.84 27.46 -21.70
C ILE A 62 -0.59 26.70 -22.18
N LYS A 63 0.35 27.36 -22.87
CA LYS A 63 1.62 26.73 -23.27
C LYS A 63 2.41 26.23 -22.07
N VAL A 64 2.58 27.05 -21.02
CA VAL A 64 3.26 26.63 -19.78
C VAL A 64 2.53 25.44 -19.14
N TYR A 65 1.21 25.55 -19.00
CA TYR A 65 0.39 24.49 -18.41
C TYR A 65 0.53 23.16 -19.16
N ARG A 66 0.39 23.18 -20.49
CA ARG A 66 0.53 22.01 -21.35
C ARG A 66 1.95 21.49 -21.43
N SER A 67 2.96 22.29 -21.09
CA SER A 67 4.34 21.82 -21.04
C SER A 67 4.60 20.91 -19.83
N LEU A 68 3.78 21.01 -18.78
CA LEU A 68 3.91 20.26 -17.52
C LEU A 68 2.90 19.10 -17.46
N PHE A 69 1.61 19.38 -17.66
CA PHE A 69 0.53 18.40 -17.55
C PHE A 69 0.29 17.69 -18.88
N ARG A 70 1.27 16.87 -19.29
CA ARG A 70 1.23 16.11 -20.55
C ARG A 70 0.78 14.67 -20.31
N GLY A 71 -0.06 14.18 -21.21
CA GLY A 71 -0.63 12.84 -21.19
C GLY A 71 -1.27 12.56 -22.54
N ARG A 72 -2.33 11.75 -22.58
CA ARG A 72 -3.08 11.49 -23.81
C ARG A 72 -3.70 12.76 -24.37
N GLU A 73 -3.45 13.02 -25.65
CA GLU A 73 -4.07 14.13 -26.39
C GLU A 73 -5.33 13.69 -27.14
N ASP A 74 -5.51 12.39 -27.39
CA ASP A 74 -6.64 11.85 -28.14
C ASP A 74 -7.93 11.75 -27.31
N VAL A 75 -7.83 11.86 -25.97
CA VAL A 75 -8.97 11.77 -25.06
C VAL A 75 -8.68 12.45 -23.73
N TYR A 76 -9.68 13.12 -23.15
CA TYR A 76 -9.63 13.60 -21.78
C TYR A 76 -10.82 13.12 -20.94
N PRO A 77 -10.63 12.86 -19.64
CA PRO A 77 -11.74 12.65 -18.72
C PRO A 77 -12.36 13.97 -18.30
N ARG A 78 -13.68 14.03 -18.28
CA ARG A 78 -14.47 15.15 -17.78
C ARG A 78 -15.18 14.76 -16.49
N ARG A 79 -15.16 15.67 -15.52
CA ARG A 79 -15.92 15.53 -14.28
C ARG A 79 -17.41 15.66 -14.54
N PHE A 80 -18.20 14.78 -13.93
CA PHE A 80 -19.66 14.90 -13.86
C PHE A 80 -20.14 14.90 -12.41
N GLU A 81 -21.28 15.53 -12.19
CA GLU A 81 -22.00 15.52 -10.94
C GLU A 81 -23.49 15.36 -11.22
N SER A 82 -24.07 14.29 -10.70
CA SER A 82 -25.47 13.95 -10.93
C SER A 82 -26.34 14.63 -9.88
N THR A 83 -27.09 15.65 -10.29
CA THR A 83 -28.07 16.32 -9.43
C THR A 83 -29.19 15.39 -8.94
N LYS A 84 -29.45 14.28 -9.66
CA LYS A 84 -30.47 13.28 -9.28
C LYS A 84 -29.99 12.29 -8.22
N THR A 85 -28.70 11.97 -8.18
CA THR A 85 -28.17 10.89 -7.33
C THR A 85 -27.10 11.35 -6.35
N GLY A 86 -26.66 12.61 -6.42
CA GLY A 86 -25.54 13.15 -5.64
C GLY A 86 -24.18 12.54 -5.99
N LYS A 87 -24.13 11.57 -6.93
CA LYS A 87 -22.88 10.92 -7.32
C LYS A 87 -22.06 11.83 -8.21
N SER A 88 -20.76 11.82 -8.00
CA SER A 88 -19.82 12.54 -8.84
C SER A 88 -18.63 11.65 -9.22
N GLY A 89 -17.97 11.97 -10.33
CA GLY A 89 -16.88 11.17 -10.85
C GLY A 89 -16.32 11.75 -12.14
N TYR A 90 -15.46 10.98 -12.80
CA TYR A 90 -14.87 11.33 -14.09
C TYR A 90 -15.22 10.29 -15.14
N GLN A 91 -15.36 10.73 -16.39
CA GLN A 91 -15.65 9.86 -17.52
C GLN A 91 -15.00 10.40 -18.79
N PRO A 92 -14.64 9.55 -19.77
CA PRO A 92 -14.08 10.02 -21.04
C PRO A 92 -15.05 10.95 -21.76
N ALA A 93 -14.56 12.11 -22.22
CA ALA A 93 -15.31 13.01 -23.08
C ALA A 93 -15.48 12.37 -24.46
N CYS A 94 -16.72 12.28 -24.93
CA CYS A 94 -17.08 11.58 -26.16
C CYS A 94 -18.14 12.38 -26.91
N ARG A 95 -18.00 12.55 -28.23
CA ARG A 95 -18.97 13.26 -29.06
C ARG A 95 -20.32 12.55 -29.09
N ASN A 96 -20.29 11.22 -29.11
CA ASN A 96 -21.49 10.39 -29.14
C ASN A 96 -22.17 10.26 -27.78
N GLU A 97 -21.69 10.92 -26.72
CA GLU A 97 -22.23 10.74 -25.38
C GLU A 97 -23.74 11.01 -25.31
N TRP A 98 -24.50 10.09 -24.72
CA TRP A 98 -25.97 10.14 -24.60
C TRP A 98 -26.76 10.20 -25.92
N THR A 99 -26.10 10.04 -27.07
CA THR A 99 -26.78 9.96 -28.37
C THR A 99 -27.56 8.65 -28.47
N ARG A 100 -28.90 8.75 -28.60
CA ARG A 100 -29.82 7.60 -28.61
C ARG A 100 -29.51 6.68 -29.78
N GLY A 101 -29.37 5.38 -29.51
CA GLY A 101 -29.04 4.36 -30.52
C GLY A 101 -27.55 4.25 -30.86
N VAL A 102 -26.71 5.19 -30.41
CA VAL A 102 -25.26 5.20 -30.66
C VAL A 102 -24.48 4.92 -29.37
N CYS A 103 -24.81 5.63 -28.29
CA CYS A 103 -24.17 5.45 -26.99
C CYS A 103 -24.86 4.37 -26.15
N GLY A 104 -24.10 3.36 -25.73
CA GLY A 104 -24.61 2.29 -24.87
C GLY A 104 -24.66 2.61 -23.38
N LYS A 105 -24.37 3.85 -22.94
CA LYS A 105 -24.40 4.22 -21.51
C LYS A 105 -25.84 4.13 -20.95
N PRO A 106 -26.03 3.70 -19.68
CA PRO A 106 -25.01 3.25 -18.73
C PRO A 106 -24.66 1.75 -18.85
N LYS A 107 -25.26 1.01 -19.79
CA LYS A 107 -25.13 -0.46 -19.88
C LYS A 107 -23.75 -0.92 -20.39
N VAL A 108 -23.11 -0.13 -21.25
CA VAL A 108 -21.80 -0.42 -21.85
C VAL A 108 -20.75 0.56 -21.35
N LYS A 109 -19.58 0.05 -20.91
CA LYS A 109 -18.42 0.87 -20.54
C LYS A 109 -17.80 1.52 -21.79
N CYS A 110 -17.38 2.78 -21.70
CA CYS A 110 -16.76 3.50 -22.82
C CYS A 110 -15.55 2.78 -23.43
N SER A 111 -14.76 2.09 -22.62
CA SER A 111 -13.62 1.29 -23.09
C SER A 111 -14.01 0.18 -24.08
N ASN A 112 -15.25 -0.34 -23.97
CA ASN A 112 -15.77 -1.45 -24.77
C ASN A 112 -16.84 -0.98 -25.76
N CYS A 113 -16.99 0.33 -25.97
CA CYS A 113 -17.98 0.89 -26.87
C CYS A 113 -17.41 0.95 -28.29
N GLU A 114 -18.05 0.27 -29.25
CA GLU A 114 -17.66 0.29 -30.67
C GLU A 114 -17.88 1.65 -31.31
N ASN A 115 -18.92 2.39 -30.88
CA ASN A 115 -19.23 3.74 -31.37
C ASN A 115 -18.52 4.86 -30.59
N ARG A 116 -17.35 4.59 -30.00
CA ARG A 116 -16.61 5.62 -29.24
C ARG A 116 -16.01 6.64 -30.20
N ASP A 117 -16.30 7.91 -29.97
CA ASP A 117 -15.70 9.05 -30.67
C ASP A 117 -15.15 10.02 -29.62
N TYR A 118 -13.94 9.76 -29.14
CA TYR A 118 -13.34 10.53 -28.04
C TYR A 118 -12.97 11.94 -28.50
N LEU A 119 -13.18 12.91 -27.61
CA LEU A 119 -12.80 14.29 -27.86
C LEU A 119 -11.35 14.53 -27.43
N PRO A 120 -10.52 15.17 -28.27
CA PRO A 120 -9.11 15.41 -27.96
C PRO A 120 -8.93 16.50 -26.89
N LEU A 121 -7.83 16.42 -26.15
CA LEU A 121 -7.42 17.41 -25.16
C LEU A 121 -6.75 18.61 -25.86
N THR A 122 -7.55 19.57 -26.30
CA THR A 122 -7.08 20.78 -26.99
C THR A 122 -6.80 21.95 -26.04
N ASP A 123 -6.15 23.00 -26.54
CA ASP A 123 -5.94 24.26 -25.81
C ASP A 123 -7.25 24.87 -25.31
N ARG A 124 -8.33 24.76 -26.09
CA ARG A 124 -9.67 25.21 -25.70
C ARG A 124 -10.19 24.44 -24.48
N VAL A 125 -9.98 23.12 -24.43
CA VAL A 125 -10.39 22.30 -23.29
C VAL A 125 -9.63 22.70 -22.01
N ILE A 126 -8.33 23.01 -22.14
CA ILE A 126 -7.53 23.53 -21.03
C ILE A 126 -8.04 24.90 -20.59
N GLU A 127 -8.37 25.80 -21.53
CA GLU A 127 -8.97 27.09 -21.20
C GLU A 127 -10.30 26.93 -20.44
N TRP A 128 -11.19 26.06 -20.92
CA TRP A 128 -12.47 25.77 -20.24
C TRP A 128 -12.27 25.23 -18.83
N HIS A 129 -11.29 24.34 -18.63
CA HIS A 129 -10.94 23.83 -17.31
C HIS A 129 -10.46 24.93 -16.35
N LEU A 130 -9.57 25.81 -16.81
CA LEU A 130 -9.01 26.90 -16.01
C LEU A 130 -10.05 27.99 -15.69
N ARG A 131 -11.02 28.19 -16.59
CA ARG A 131 -12.17 29.10 -16.41
C ARG A 131 -13.32 28.45 -15.65
N GLY A 132 -13.40 27.13 -15.60
CA GLY A 132 -14.48 26.39 -14.94
C GLY A 132 -15.78 26.31 -15.74
N GLU A 133 -15.78 26.73 -17.00
CA GLU A 133 -16.97 26.78 -17.86
C GLU A 133 -16.61 26.47 -19.31
N ASN A 134 -17.54 25.84 -20.03
CA ASN A 134 -17.50 25.68 -21.47
C ASN A 134 -18.56 26.61 -22.09
N PRO A 135 -18.17 27.73 -22.74
CA PRO A 135 -19.10 28.66 -23.37
C PRO A 135 -19.97 28.03 -24.47
N GLU A 136 -19.52 26.92 -25.04
CA GLU A 136 -20.25 26.21 -26.10
C GLU A 136 -21.39 25.33 -25.54
N GLU A 137 -21.48 25.17 -24.21
CA GLU A 137 -22.51 24.37 -23.56
C GLU A 137 -23.63 25.21 -22.95
N TYR A 138 -24.88 24.79 -23.22
CA TYR A 138 -26.06 25.39 -22.61
C TYR A 138 -26.17 25.03 -21.12
N GLY A 139 -26.36 26.08 -20.31
CA GLY A 139 -26.44 26.01 -18.85
C GLY A 139 -25.04 26.09 -18.24
N ASN A 140 -24.82 27.08 -17.38
CA ASN A 140 -23.56 27.38 -16.70
C ASN A 140 -23.09 26.22 -15.81
N LYS A 141 -22.59 25.15 -16.42
CA LYS A 141 -22.15 23.91 -15.79
C LYS A 141 -20.68 23.97 -15.47
N ASP A 142 -20.31 23.42 -14.31
CA ASP A 142 -18.90 23.23 -13.93
C ASP A 142 -18.17 22.46 -15.03
N PHE A 143 -17.08 23.04 -15.53
CA PHE A 143 -16.18 22.36 -16.45
C PHE A 143 -14.87 22.05 -15.74
N THR A 144 -14.68 20.78 -15.39
CA THR A 144 -13.41 20.27 -14.85
C THR A 144 -12.95 19.10 -15.72
N ALA A 145 -11.81 19.28 -16.40
CA ALA A 145 -11.08 18.20 -17.05
C ALA A 145 -10.12 17.50 -16.09
N GLY A 146 -9.77 16.26 -16.42
CA GLY A 146 -8.59 15.58 -15.92
C GLY A 146 -7.68 15.20 -17.08
N ILE A 147 -6.75 14.29 -16.82
CA ILE A 147 -5.81 13.78 -17.82
C ILE A 147 -5.55 12.29 -17.60
N TYR A 148 -5.32 11.56 -18.70
CA TYR A 148 -4.77 10.21 -18.68
C TYR A 148 -3.25 10.33 -18.86
N PRO A 149 -2.43 10.13 -17.82
CA PRO A 149 -0.99 10.36 -17.86
C PRO A 149 -0.22 9.33 -18.67
N MET A 150 -0.76 8.10 -18.78
CA MET A 150 -0.13 7.01 -19.51
C MET A 150 -0.48 7.09 -21.00
N LEU A 151 0.55 7.24 -21.82
CA LEU A 151 0.46 7.27 -23.27
C LEU A 151 0.25 5.86 -23.85
N PRO A 152 -0.23 5.73 -25.11
CA PRO A 152 -0.41 4.44 -25.77
C PRO A 152 0.85 3.56 -25.85
N ASP A 153 2.04 4.16 -25.84
CA ASP A 153 3.34 3.49 -25.81
C ASP A 153 3.85 3.20 -24.38
N GLU A 154 2.96 3.29 -23.38
CA GLU A 154 3.21 2.99 -21.97
C GLU A 154 4.23 3.93 -21.30
N LYS A 155 4.44 5.11 -21.89
CA LYS A 155 5.26 6.20 -21.31
C LYS A 155 4.41 7.27 -20.62
N CYS A 156 5.05 8.10 -19.80
CA CYS A 156 4.45 9.24 -19.14
C CYS A 156 5.43 10.43 -19.08
N TRP A 157 4.88 11.63 -18.92
CA TRP A 157 5.63 12.89 -18.79
C TRP A 157 5.74 13.39 -17.35
N PHE A 158 5.00 12.78 -16.43
CA PHE A 158 5.07 13.09 -15.01
C PHE A 158 4.70 11.86 -14.18
N LEU A 159 5.09 11.90 -12.92
CA LEU A 159 4.58 11.04 -11.85
C LEU A 159 3.92 11.94 -10.80
N ALA A 160 2.70 11.61 -10.38
CA ALA A 160 2.05 12.29 -9.26
C ALA A 160 1.82 11.30 -8.11
N ALA A 161 2.17 11.68 -6.89
CA ALA A 161 1.91 10.92 -5.66
C ALA A 161 0.72 11.53 -4.92
N ASP A 162 -0.25 10.70 -4.57
CA ASP A 162 -1.51 11.08 -3.92
C ASP A 162 -1.39 10.92 -2.41
N PHE A 163 -1.60 12.00 -1.66
CA PHE A 163 -1.59 12.02 -0.19
C PHE A 163 -2.94 12.53 0.33
N ASP A 164 -3.69 11.66 1.01
CA ASP A 164 -5.02 11.92 1.57
C ASP A 164 -5.03 11.60 3.08
N LYS A 165 -5.85 12.29 3.89
CA LYS A 165 -6.03 12.16 5.37
C LYS A 165 -5.37 13.30 6.16
N SER A 166 -5.54 13.29 7.49
CA SER A 166 -5.14 14.37 8.40
C SER A 166 -3.62 14.64 8.46
N SER A 167 -2.76 13.65 8.18
CA SER A 167 -1.30 13.78 8.25
C SER A 167 -0.65 14.24 6.94
N TRP A 168 -1.43 14.55 5.90
CA TRP A 168 -0.91 14.76 4.53
C TRP A 168 0.19 15.82 4.42
N GLN A 169 0.12 16.91 5.21
CA GLN A 169 1.13 17.96 5.17
C GLN A 169 2.47 17.50 5.75
N GLU A 170 2.44 16.78 6.87
CA GLU A 170 3.67 16.26 7.47
C GLU A 170 4.30 15.19 6.56
N ASP A 171 3.49 14.28 6.01
CA ASP A 171 3.96 13.23 5.10
C ASP A 171 4.56 13.83 3.81
N ILE A 172 3.91 14.82 3.21
CA ILE A 172 4.47 15.55 2.05
C ILE A 172 5.76 16.28 2.43
N LYS A 173 5.86 16.87 3.63
CA LYS A 173 7.06 17.58 4.06
C LYS A 173 8.26 16.64 4.16
N VAL A 174 8.08 15.45 4.72
CA VAL A 174 9.17 14.44 4.80
C VAL A 174 9.51 13.90 3.41
N PHE A 175 8.50 13.67 2.56
CA PHE A 175 8.69 13.26 1.17
C PHE A 175 9.48 14.33 0.38
N ALA A 176 9.13 15.61 0.56
CA ALA A 176 9.78 16.76 -0.06
C ALA A 176 11.24 16.90 0.38
N GLN A 177 11.51 16.74 1.68
CA GLN A 177 12.88 16.74 2.20
C GLN A 177 13.70 15.62 1.57
N THR A 178 13.13 14.41 1.48
CA THR A 178 13.81 13.27 0.85
C THR A 178 14.14 13.57 -0.60
N CYS A 179 13.19 14.14 -1.35
CA CYS A 179 13.39 14.56 -2.73
C CYS A 179 14.50 15.62 -2.86
N ALA A 180 14.50 16.64 -1.98
CA ALA A 180 15.52 17.68 -1.98
C ALA A 180 16.93 17.10 -1.76
N ASP A 181 17.07 16.19 -0.80
CA ASP A 181 18.35 15.57 -0.45
C ASP A 181 18.92 14.69 -1.59
N ILE A 182 18.06 14.10 -2.43
CA ILE A 182 18.45 13.31 -3.61
C ILE A 182 18.43 14.14 -4.91
N GLY A 183 18.18 15.45 -4.82
CA GLY A 183 18.21 16.37 -5.96
C GLY A 183 17.02 16.28 -6.92
N ILE A 184 15.88 15.74 -6.48
CA ILE A 184 14.67 15.62 -7.29
C ILE A 184 13.75 16.84 -7.07
N PRO A 185 13.48 17.66 -8.11
CA PRO A 185 12.50 18.72 -8.03
C PRO A 185 11.07 18.16 -7.96
N ILE A 186 10.26 18.77 -7.10
CA ILE A 186 8.84 18.43 -6.95
C ILE A 186 7.97 19.69 -6.94
N SER A 187 6.68 19.52 -7.22
CA SER A 187 5.65 20.54 -7.01
C SER A 187 4.52 20.00 -6.16
N VAL A 188 4.06 20.76 -5.17
CA VAL A 188 2.99 20.35 -4.26
C VAL A 188 1.70 21.08 -4.62
N GLU A 189 0.63 20.33 -4.90
CA GLU A 189 -0.71 20.85 -5.16
C GLU A 189 -1.64 20.44 -4.01
N ARG A 190 -2.47 21.36 -3.51
CA ARG A 190 -3.55 20.99 -2.58
C ARG A 190 -4.67 20.23 -3.30
N SER A 191 -5.20 19.16 -2.72
CA SER A 191 -6.30 18.40 -3.33
C SER A 191 -7.59 19.22 -3.48
N ARG A 192 -8.54 18.72 -4.28
CA ARG A 192 -9.85 19.37 -4.48
C ARG A 192 -10.63 19.57 -3.18
N SER A 193 -10.51 18.64 -2.23
CA SER A 193 -11.22 18.70 -0.94
C SER A 193 -10.52 19.61 0.07
N GLY A 194 -9.22 19.88 -0.11
CA GLY A 194 -8.38 20.57 0.87
C GLY A 194 -7.81 19.65 1.96
N ASN A 195 -8.24 18.38 2.02
CA ASN A 195 -7.83 17.39 3.04
C ASN A 195 -6.80 16.39 2.49
N GLY A 196 -5.91 16.88 1.63
CA GLY A 196 -4.90 16.09 0.95
C GLY A 196 -4.09 16.96 -0.02
N GLY A 197 -3.14 16.35 -0.71
CA GLY A 197 -2.34 16.99 -1.73
C GLY A 197 -1.73 16.00 -2.72
N HIS A 198 -1.35 16.50 -3.89
CA HIS A 198 -0.60 15.74 -4.88
C HIS A 198 0.82 16.30 -4.98
N VAL A 199 1.81 15.40 -4.97
CA VAL A 199 3.20 15.76 -5.24
C VAL A 199 3.56 15.36 -6.66
N TRP A 200 3.94 16.33 -7.49
CA TRP A 200 4.20 16.17 -8.92
C TRP A 200 5.71 16.15 -9.20
N LEU A 201 6.14 15.18 -10.00
CA LEU A 201 7.47 15.08 -10.58
C LEU A 201 7.33 15.17 -12.10
N PHE A 202 7.96 16.15 -12.74
CA PHE A 202 7.86 16.36 -14.18
C PHE A 202 9.13 15.89 -14.89
N PHE A 203 8.99 15.22 -16.03
CA PHE A 203 10.11 14.72 -16.82
C PHE A 203 10.34 15.58 -18.06
N GLU A 204 11.60 15.78 -18.43
CA GLU A 204 11.98 16.54 -19.63
C GLU A 204 11.61 15.79 -20.91
N GLU A 205 11.70 14.46 -20.86
CA GLU A 205 11.32 13.53 -21.92
C GLU A 205 10.29 12.52 -21.39
N SER A 206 9.50 11.93 -22.29
CA SER A 206 8.61 10.83 -21.90
C SER A 206 9.42 9.60 -21.49
N ILE A 207 9.15 9.05 -20.32
CA ILE A 207 9.81 7.84 -19.82
C ILE A 207 8.81 6.69 -19.62
N PRO A 208 9.25 5.42 -19.66
CA PRO A 208 8.38 4.29 -19.33
C PRO A 208 7.71 4.46 -17.97
N CYS A 209 6.41 4.18 -17.87
CA CYS A 209 5.65 4.30 -16.61
C CYS A 209 6.23 3.43 -15.50
N ALA A 210 6.79 2.26 -15.85
CA ALA A 210 7.50 1.38 -14.92
C ALA A 210 8.72 2.08 -14.28
N LYS A 211 9.52 2.82 -15.07
CA LYS A 211 10.67 3.59 -14.56
C LYS A 211 10.21 4.74 -13.66
N ALA A 212 9.21 5.50 -14.09
CA ALA A 212 8.65 6.59 -13.28
C ALA A 212 8.20 6.08 -11.89
N ARG A 213 7.46 4.96 -11.87
CA ARG A 213 7.02 4.34 -10.62
C ARG A 213 8.17 3.75 -9.79
N ALA A 214 9.19 3.19 -10.42
CA ALA A 214 10.38 2.70 -9.72
C ALA A 214 11.08 3.84 -8.95
N ILE A 215 11.20 5.02 -9.56
CA ILE A 215 11.71 6.23 -8.90
C ILE A 215 10.81 6.61 -7.73
N GLY A 216 9.49 6.71 -7.95
CA GLY A 216 8.56 7.01 -6.87
C GLY A 216 8.66 6.04 -5.69
N SER A 217 8.71 4.74 -5.97
CA SER A 217 8.88 3.70 -4.95
C SER A 217 10.22 3.81 -4.21
N TYR A 218 11.31 4.16 -4.91
CA TYR A 218 12.60 4.42 -4.29
C TYR A 218 12.52 5.62 -3.33
N ILE A 219 11.90 6.73 -3.73
CA ILE A 219 11.72 7.92 -2.87
C ILE A 219 10.93 7.54 -1.61
N ILE A 220 9.79 6.85 -1.76
CA ILE A 220 8.99 6.38 -0.62
C ILE A 220 9.83 5.53 0.34
N THR A 221 10.67 4.65 -0.21
CA THR A 221 11.55 3.79 0.59
C THR A 221 12.56 4.62 1.40
N GLU A 222 13.25 5.55 0.74
CA GLU A 222 14.19 6.46 1.39
C GLU A 222 13.51 7.34 2.45
N THR A 223 12.30 7.81 2.18
CA THR A 223 11.50 8.60 3.12
C THR A 223 11.18 7.78 4.38
N MET A 224 10.74 6.52 4.22
CA MET A 224 10.46 5.61 5.34
C MET A 224 11.73 5.22 6.11
N GLU A 225 12.86 5.07 5.43
CA GLU A 225 14.17 4.78 6.06
C GLU A 225 14.64 5.91 6.98
N ARG A 226 14.43 7.17 6.59
CA ARG A 226 14.86 8.33 7.36
C ARG A 226 13.98 8.62 8.58
N ARG A 227 12.72 8.20 8.56
CA ARG A 227 11.79 8.31 9.71
C ARG A 227 10.87 7.10 9.84
N PRO A 228 11.36 6.01 10.49
CA PRO A 228 10.54 4.82 10.73
C PRO A 228 9.32 5.07 11.61
N GLU A 229 9.36 6.10 12.47
CA GLU A 229 8.37 6.33 13.53
C GLU A 229 7.06 7.00 13.06
N LEU A 230 7.04 7.59 11.86
CA LEU A 230 5.90 8.38 11.37
C LEU A 230 5.09 7.73 10.24
N GLY A 231 5.57 6.63 9.65
CA GLY A 231 4.93 6.04 8.48
C GLY A 231 4.74 7.05 7.34
N LEU A 232 3.99 6.65 6.30
CA LEU A 232 3.44 7.56 5.29
C LEU A 232 1.95 7.26 5.17
N ASP A 233 1.24 7.45 6.27
CA ASP A 233 -0.14 6.98 6.42
C ASP A 233 -1.11 7.67 5.46
N SER A 234 -0.77 8.89 5.01
CA SER A 234 -1.57 9.60 4.03
C SER A 234 -1.30 9.21 2.58
N TYR A 235 -0.18 8.54 2.28
CA TYR A 235 0.11 8.11 0.90
C TYR A 235 -0.90 7.04 0.43
N ASP A 236 -1.61 7.30 -0.68
CA ASP A 236 -2.54 6.35 -1.31
C ASP A 236 -1.87 5.62 -2.49
N ARG A 237 -1.40 6.37 -3.50
CA ARG A 237 -0.92 5.79 -4.77
C ARG A 237 -0.16 6.78 -5.66
N PHE A 238 0.46 6.25 -6.72
CA PHE A 238 1.01 7.03 -7.83
C PHE A 238 0.06 7.14 -9.03
N PHE A 239 0.24 8.18 -9.84
CA PHE A 239 -0.33 8.35 -11.17
C PHE A 239 0.79 8.62 -12.18
N PRO A 240 0.94 7.79 -13.24
CA PRO A 240 0.19 6.57 -13.56
C PRO A 240 0.36 5.48 -12.50
N ASN A 241 -0.69 4.68 -12.27
CA ASN A 241 -0.72 3.66 -11.20
C ASN A 241 -0.42 2.25 -11.70
N GLN A 242 -0.09 2.10 -12.98
CA GLN A 242 0.02 0.85 -13.72
C GLN A 242 1.27 0.92 -14.62
N ASP A 243 1.83 -0.22 -14.97
CA ASP A 243 3.06 -0.29 -15.79
C ASP A 243 2.74 -0.48 -17.28
N THR A 244 1.60 -1.10 -17.59
CA THR A 244 1.18 -1.44 -18.94
C THR A 244 -0.27 -1.01 -19.19
N LEU A 245 -0.63 -0.82 -20.47
CA LEU A 245 -2.00 -0.50 -20.89
C LEU A 245 -2.77 -1.77 -21.27
N PRO A 246 -3.93 -2.05 -20.65
CA PRO A 246 -4.80 -3.11 -21.12
C PRO A 246 -5.36 -2.75 -22.51
N GLN A 247 -5.52 -3.74 -23.40
CA GLN A 247 -5.99 -3.53 -24.77
C GLN A 247 -7.34 -2.78 -24.79
N GLY A 248 -7.37 -1.63 -25.49
CA GLY A 248 -8.55 -0.76 -25.56
C GLY A 248 -8.79 0.11 -24.30
N GLY A 249 -7.91 0.04 -23.30
CA GLY A 249 -7.96 0.85 -22.09
C GLY A 249 -7.38 2.26 -22.28
N LEU A 250 -7.86 3.20 -21.46
CA LEU A 250 -7.35 4.58 -21.39
C LEU A 250 -6.31 4.79 -20.27
N GLY A 251 -6.23 3.83 -19.35
CA GLY A 251 -5.48 3.92 -18.13
C GLY A 251 -6.17 4.68 -17.00
N ASN A 252 -5.49 4.80 -15.87
CA ASN A 252 -5.99 5.56 -14.73
C ASN A 252 -5.94 7.07 -15.04
N LEU A 253 -6.88 7.84 -14.49
CA LEU A 253 -6.92 9.30 -14.67
C LEU A 253 -6.53 10.00 -13.39
N ILE A 254 -5.99 11.20 -13.53
CA ILE A 254 -5.84 12.19 -12.45
C ILE A 254 -6.56 13.47 -12.85
N ALA A 255 -7.14 14.19 -11.88
CA ALA A 255 -7.74 15.48 -12.15
C ALA A 255 -6.65 16.50 -12.48
N LEU A 256 -6.93 17.43 -13.40
CA LEU A 256 -6.00 18.51 -13.70
C LEU A 256 -6.04 19.55 -12.56
N PRO A 257 -4.90 20.16 -12.19
CA PRO A 257 -4.82 21.18 -11.13
C PRO A 257 -5.33 22.54 -11.60
N LEU A 258 -5.51 23.49 -10.67
CA LEU A 258 -6.04 24.84 -10.91
C LEU A 258 -7.51 24.87 -11.39
N GLN A 259 -8.33 24.01 -10.80
CA GLN A 259 -9.77 23.93 -11.07
C GLN A 259 -10.45 25.19 -10.56
N LYS A 260 -11.17 25.92 -11.43
CA LYS A 260 -11.76 27.23 -11.07
C LYS A 260 -12.55 27.23 -9.76
N LYS A 261 -13.52 26.32 -9.58
CA LYS A 261 -14.40 26.32 -8.40
C LYS A 261 -13.67 25.94 -7.11
N PRO A 262 -12.88 24.85 -7.04
CA PRO A 262 -12.05 24.57 -5.86
C PRO A 262 -11.05 25.70 -5.56
N ARG A 263 -10.49 26.33 -6.58
CA ARG A 263 -9.53 27.44 -6.44
C ARG A 263 -10.12 28.65 -5.75
N GLU A 264 -11.42 28.91 -5.89
CA GLU A 264 -12.09 30.00 -5.14
C GLU A 264 -12.03 29.82 -3.62
N ASN A 265 -11.82 28.58 -3.15
CA ASN A 265 -11.62 28.25 -1.74
C ASN A 265 -10.15 27.98 -1.39
N GLY A 266 -9.21 28.28 -2.29
CA GLY A 266 -7.78 28.03 -2.10
C GLY A 266 -7.38 26.55 -2.23
N ASN A 267 -8.17 25.73 -2.95
CA ASN A 267 -7.87 24.32 -3.24
C ASN A 267 -7.42 24.15 -4.70
N THR A 268 -6.75 23.03 -5.01
CA THR A 268 -6.15 22.78 -6.35
C THR A 268 -5.10 23.82 -6.77
N GLU A 269 -4.54 24.54 -5.80
CA GLU A 269 -3.45 25.49 -5.98
C GLU A 269 -2.11 24.86 -5.59
N PHE A 270 -1.05 25.31 -6.24
CA PHE A 270 0.31 24.96 -5.90
C PHE A 270 0.75 25.74 -4.67
N LEU A 271 1.42 25.02 -3.77
CA LEU A 271 1.82 25.46 -2.45
C LEU A 271 3.34 25.56 -2.36
N ASP A 272 3.81 26.50 -1.55
CA ASP A 272 5.21 26.61 -1.14
C ASP A 272 5.57 25.59 -0.04
N GLU A 273 6.82 25.66 0.43
CA GLU A 273 7.39 24.76 1.45
C GLU A 273 6.68 24.83 2.81
N ILE A 274 5.93 25.91 3.07
CA ILE A 274 5.13 26.11 4.28
C ILE A 274 3.63 25.94 4.03
N PHE A 275 3.26 25.31 2.90
CA PHE A 275 1.90 24.98 2.47
C PHE A 275 0.98 26.19 2.23
N ILE A 276 1.59 27.35 1.93
CA ILE A 276 0.87 28.57 1.52
C ILE A 276 0.79 28.60 -0.02
N PRO A 277 -0.39 28.87 -0.60
CA PRO A 277 -0.50 29.01 -2.05
C PRO A 277 0.40 30.11 -2.60
N TYR A 278 1.14 29.84 -3.68
CA TYR A 278 1.92 30.87 -4.37
C TYR A 278 1.02 32.02 -4.83
N ALA A 279 1.46 33.26 -4.59
CA ALA A 279 0.72 34.47 -4.95
C ALA A 279 0.42 34.55 -6.46
N ASP A 280 1.37 34.11 -7.29
CA ASP A 280 1.19 33.95 -8.73
C ASP A 280 1.48 32.50 -9.15
N GLN A 281 0.39 31.76 -9.36
CA GLN A 281 0.44 30.36 -9.79
C GLN A 281 1.13 30.20 -11.15
N TRP A 282 0.98 31.16 -12.07
CA TRP A 282 1.59 31.08 -13.40
C TRP A 282 3.10 31.35 -13.35
N GLN A 283 3.50 32.31 -12.52
CA GLN A 283 4.92 32.57 -12.28
C GLN A 283 5.59 31.35 -11.67
N TYR A 284 4.97 30.69 -10.70
CA TYR A 284 5.48 29.45 -10.14
C TYR A 284 5.56 28.33 -11.19
N LEU A 285 4.48 28.07 -11.94
CA LEU A 285 4.48 27.02 -12.96
C LEU A 285 5.55 27.25 -14.03
N ALA A 286 5.86 28.51 -14.36
CA ALA A 286 6.92 28.84 -15.30
C ALA A 286 8.35 28.54 -14.79
N THR A 287 8.54 28.36 -13.47
CA THR A 287 9.85 28.05 -12.86
C THR A 287 10.02 26.58 -12.51
N VAL A 288 8.98 25.75 -12.70
CA VAL A 288 9.02 24.31 -12.40
C VAL A 288 10.12 23.63 -13.22
N LYS A 289 11.07 23.02 -12.50
CA LYS A 289 12.15 22.25 -13.11
C LYS A 289 11.66 20.85 -13.50
N LYS A 290 12.10 20.39 -14.66
CA LYS A 290 11.89 19.02 -15.14
C LYS A 290 13.12 18.18 -14.84
N ILE A 291 12.91 16.90 -14.61
CA ILE A 291 13.95 15.93 -14.34
C ILE A 291 14.44 15.40 -15.69
N ASP A 292 15.74 15.52 -15.94
CA ASP A 292 16.38 15.02 -17.13
C ASP A 292 16.63 13.50 -17.06
N ARG A 293 16.92 12.89 -18.21
CA ARG A 293 17.14 11.45 -18.34
C ARG A 293 18.35 10.94 -17.56
N ASN A 294 19.44 11.69 -17.51
CA ASN A 294 20.67 11.26 -16.82
C ASN A 294 20.45 11.21 -15.31
N THR A 295 19.73 12.18 -14.77
CA THR A 295 19.31 12.21 -13.36
C THR A 295 18.46 10.99 -13.04
N ILE A 296 17.51 10.63 -13.91
CA ILE A 296 16.67 9.42 -13.76
C ILE A 296 17.51 8.13 -13.75
N GLU A 297 18.42 7.98 -14.72
CA GLU A 297 19.25 6.77 -14.84
C GLU A 297 20.21 6.63 -13.66
N SER A 298 20.83 7.73 -13.21
CA SER A 298 21.68 7.78 -12.01
C SER A 298 20.92 7.37 -10.75
N LEU A 299 19.70 7.87 -10.56
CA LEU A 299 18.86 7.51 -9.41
C LEU A 299 18.49 6.02 -9.40
N LEU A 300 18.12 5.47 -10.56
CA LEU A 300 17.79 4.05 -10.67
C LEU A 300 19.02 3.16 -10.44
N GLN A 301 20.20 3.56 -10.93
CA GLN A 301 21.44 2.84 -10.70
C GLN A 301 21.80 2.81 -9.20
N ASN A 302 21.77 3.97 -8.55
CA ASN A 302 22.00 4.08 -7.10
C ASN A 302 20.99 3.26 -6.27
N ALA A 303 19.74 3.21 -6.71
CA ALA A 303 18.70 2.44 -6.04
C ALA A 303 18.91 0.91 -6.19
N CYS A 304 19.38 0.47 -7.36
CA CYS A 304 19.76 -0.92 -7.63
C CYS A 304 21.00 -1.34 -6.84
N ASP A 305 22.04 -0.51 -6.82
CA ASP A 305 23.32 -0.80 -6.16
C ASP A 305 23.17 -0.90 -4.63
N ASN A 306 22.25 -0.14 -4.05
CA ASN A 306 21.97 -0.17 -2.61
C ASN A 306 20.91 -1.22 -2.19
N GLY A 307 20.29 -1.95 -3.14
CA GLY A 307 19.22 -2.92 -2.83
C GLY A 307 17.98 -2.29 -2.18
N ARG A 308 17.75 -0.99 -2.41
CA ARG A 308 16.73 -0.17 -1.73
C ARG A 308 15.41 -0.04 -2.48
N ILE A 309 15.28 -0.66 -3.65
CA ILE A 309 14.00 -0.64 -4.34
C ILE A 309 13.03 -1.61 -3.65
N ILE A 310 12.03 -1.05 -2.96
CA ILE A 310 10.82 -1.79 -2.60
C ILE A 310 10.17 -2.29 -3.91
N GLY A 311 10.09 -3.60 -4.08
CA GLY A 311 9.08 -4.21 -4.94
C GLY A 311 9.33 -4.27 -6.45
N LEU A 312 10.51 -3.92 -6.98
CA LEU A 312 10.93 -4.39 -8.30
C LEU A 312 11.93 -5.55 -8.15
N LYS A 313 11.40 -6.78 -8.00
CA LYS A 313 11.71 -7.69 -9.11
C LYS A 313 10.88 -7.14 -10.24
N LEU A 314 11.51 -6.36 -11.14
CA LEU A 314 11.00 -6.26 -12.51
C LEU A 314 10.56 -7.68 -12.89
N PRO A 315 9.39 -7.90 -13.53
CA PRO A 315 9.31 -9.12 -14.33
C PRO A 315 10.59 -9.07 -15.14
N VAL A 316 11.43 -10.08 -15.00
CA VAL A 316 12.65 -10.19 -15.78
C VAL A 316 12.13 -10.24 -17.21
N ALA A 317 11.99 -9.07 -17.84
CA ALA A 317 12.12 -8.96 -19.26
C ALA A 317 13.46 -9.60 -19.50
N GLU A 318 13.44 -10.65 -20.31
CA GLU A 318 14.57 -11.47 -20.68
C GLU A 318 15.66 -10.57 -21.30
N GLU A 319 16.39 -9.84 -20.48
CA GLU A 319 17.38 -8.82 -20.84
C GLU A 319 18.17 -8.44 -19.57
N ASP A 320 18.73 -9.45 -18.89
CA ASP A 320 19.95 -9.28 -18.09
C ASP A 320 21.07 -9.89 -18.96
N ASP A 321 21.93 -9.05 -19.54
CA ASP A 321 22.82 -9.37 -20.65
C ASP A 321 23.88 -10.47 -20.36
N LYS A 322 23.96 -11.04 -19.14
CA LYS A 322 24.91 -12.10 -18.78
C LYS A 322 24.37 -13.08 -17.72
N PRO A 323 23.51 -14.04 -18.11
CA PRO A 323 22.95 -15.04 -17.20
C PRO A 323 23.98 -15.84 -16.38
N TRP A 324 25.20 -16.01 -16.92
CA TRP A 324 26.28 -16.81 -16.31
C TRP A 324 27.00 -16.12 -15.13
N GLU A 325 26.70 -14.86 -14.84
CA GLU A 325 27.26 -14.13 -13.68
C GLU A 325 26.32 -14.19 -12.45
N THR A 326 25.13 -14.78 -12.59
CA THR A 326 24.15 -14.91 -11.51
C THR A 326 24.53 -16.11 -10.62
N PRO A 327 24.69 -15.95 -9.29
CA PRO A 327 24.93 -17.09 -8.42
C PRO A 327 23.74 -18.06 -8.48
N PRO A 328 23.96 -19.39 -8.44
CA PRO A 328 22.90 -20.40 -8.57
C PRO A 328 21.74 -20.25 -7.57
N SER A 329 21.96 -19.53 -6.47
CA SER A 329 20.98 -19.27 -5.41
C SER A 329 19.96 -18.18 -5.76
N GLY A 330 20.20 -17.35 -6.79
CA GLY A 330 19.33 -16.20 -7.12
C GLY A 330 19.23 -15.12 -6.02
N LYS A 331 20.04 -15.21 -4.96
CA LYS A 331 20.08 -14.25 -3.85
C LYS A 331 21.24 -13.26 -4.06
N ARG A 332 20.96 -11.98 -4.34
CA ARG A 332 21.97 -10.90 -4.24
C ARG A 332 22.21 -10.59 -2.76
N LYS A 333 23.48 -10.46 -2.36
CA LYS A 333 23.87 -10.03 -1.01
C LYS A 333 23.60 -8.53 -0.89
N ASN A 334 22.54 -8.14 -0.18
CA ASN A 334 22.36 -6.75 0.21
C ASN A 334 23.44 -6.40 1.23
N GLN A 335 24.40 -5.53 0.86
CA GLN A 335 25.34 -4.98 1.83
C GLN A 335 24.62 -3.92 2.66
N ILE A 336 24.17 -4.32 3.85
CA ILE A 336 23.66 -3.39 4.85
C ILE A 336 24.87 -2.73 5.49
N ILE A 337 24.92 -1.40 5.47
CA ILE A 337 26.00 -0.62 6.08
C ILE A 337 25.39 0.17 7.24
N GLY A 338 25.94 0.00 8.43
CA GLY A 338 25.55 0.77 9.60
C GLY A 338 26.24 0.23 10.86
N PRO A 339 26.19 0.95 11.99
CA PRO A 339 26.56 0.35 13.26
C PRO A 339 25.57 -0.77 13.57
N PHE A 340 26.09 -1.97 13.80
CA PHE A 340 25.32 -3.11 14.26
C PHE A 340 25.55 -3.31 15.76
N PRO A 341 24.50 -3.65 16.52
CA PRO A 341 24.69 -4.03 17.92
C PRO A 341 25.50 -5.33 17.98
N GLU A 342 26.35 -5.47 19.01
CA GLU A 342 27.07 -6.74 19.25
C GLU A 342 26.09 -7.88 19.55
N GLN A 343 24.96 -7.55 20.18
CA GLN A 343 23.97 -8.51 20.64
C GLN A 343 22.54 -7.98 20.55
N VAL A 344 21.60 -8.88 20.22
CA VAL A 344 20.16 -8.60 20.23
C VAL A 344 19.42 -9.69 21.02
N ASN A 345 18.56 -9.26 21.94
CA ASN A 345 17.68 -10.12 22.72
C ASN A 345 16.33 -10.29 22.02
N ILE A 346 16.08 -11.43 21.40
CA ILE A 346 14.79 -11.73 20.77
C ILE A 346 13.88 -12.51 21.71
N ILE A 347 12.60 -12.14 21.75
CA ILE A 347 11.58 -12.86 22.51
C ILE A 347 10.80 -13.73 21.54
N LEU A 348 10.86 -15.04 21.74
CA LEU A 348 10.16 -16.01 20.91
C LEU A 348 8.87 -16.44 21.61
N ALA A 349 7.72 -16.05 21.07
CA ALA A 349 6.40 -16.40 21.59
C ALA A 349 5.48 -16.87 20.45
N ASN A 350 4.26 -16.35 20.35
CA ASN A 350 3.38 -16.50 19.19
C ASN A 350 3.96 -15.85 17.90
N GLN A 351 4.85 -14.88 18.07
CA GLN A 351 5.66 -14.24 17.03
C GLN A 351 7.11 -14.11 17.51
N ILE A 352 7.98 -13.64 16.62
CA ILE A 352 9.37 -13.27 16.95
C ILE A 352 9.38 -11.78 17.25
N PHE A 353 9.52 -11.40 18.52
CA PHE A 353 9.60 -10.01 18.93
C PHE A 353 11.05 -9.57 19.04
N ILE A 354 11.40 -8.51 18.31
CA ILE A 354 12.75 -7.96 18.24
C ILE A 354 12.72 -6.53 18.79
N PRO A 355 13.45 -6.21 19.88
CA PRO A 355 13.50 -4.87 20.46
C PRO A 355 14.03 -3.84 19.46
N LYS A 356 13.40 -2.66 19.40
CA LYS A 356 13.81 -1.58 18.49
C LYS A 356 15.03 -0.79 18.97
N ALA A 357 15.23 -0.70 20.30
CA ALA A 357 16.16 0.25 20.92
C ALA A 357 17.56 0.23 20.31
N ASP A 358 18.09 -0.96 20.06
CA ASP A 358 19.48 -1.17 19.61
C ASP A 358 19.59 -1.40 18.09
N LEU A 359 18.46 -1.34 17.36
CA LEU A 359 18.44 -1.57 15.92
C LEU A 359 18.50 -0.27 15.14
N SER A 360 19.45 -0.17 14.21
CA SER A 360 19.48 0.89 13.21
C SER A 360 18.25 0.83 12.29
N PRO A 361 17.78 1.97 11.75
CA PRO A 361 16.66 1.99 10.80
C PRO A 361 16.83 1.03 9.61
N SER A 362 18.04 0.93 9.06
CA SER A 362 18.35 0.01 7.95
C SER A 362 18.13 -1.45 8.35
N LEU A 363 18.58 -1.85 9.55
CA LEU A 363 18.40 -3.21 10.04
C LEU A 363 16.93 -3.51 10.33
N ARG A 364 16.18 -2.55 10.89
CA ARG A 364 14.72 -2.65 11.08
C ARG A 364 14.00 -2.90 9.75
N ASN A 365 14.36 -2.17 8.70
CA ASN A 365 13.75 -2.33 7.38
C ASN A 365 14.06 -3.69 6.74
N VAL A 366 15.29 -4.19 6.87
CA VAL A 366 15.60 -5.55 6.37
C VAL A 366 14.79 -6.60 7.13
N LEU A 367 14.66 -6.48 8.45
CA LEU A 367 13.84 -7.38 9.26
C LEU A 367 12.37 -7.37 8.82
N VAL A 368 11.79 -6.19 8.59
CA VAL A 368 10.42 -6.07 8.06
C VAL A 368 10.30 -6.71 6.67
N ARG A 369 11.31 -6.53 5.81
CA ARG A 369 11.34 -7.13 4.47
C ARG A 369 11.39 -8.66 4.49
N LEU A 370 11.94 -9.29 5.53
CA LEU A 370 11.91 -10.77 5.68
C LEU A 370 10.48 -11.31 5.77
N ALA A 371 9.54 -10.50 6.29
CA ALA A 371 8.13 -10.85 6.40
C ALA A 371 7.27 -10.22 5.29
N ALA A 372 7.88 -9.68 4.23
CA ALA A 372 7.18 -9.04 3.13
C ALA A 372 7.38 -9.81 1.82
N PHE A 373 6.29 -10.03 1.07
CA PHE A 373 6.32 -10.75 -0.21
C PHE A 373 5.38 -10.13 -1.23
N GLN A 374 5.64 -10.40 -2.51
CA GLN A 374 4.80 -9.95 -3.62
C GLN A 374 3.41 -10.58 -3.54
N ASN A 375 2.36 -9.77 -3.66
CA ASN A 375 0.97 -10.26 -3.65
C ASN A 375 0.64 -10.95 -4.99
N PRO A 376 0.54 -12.29 -5.07
CA PRO A 376 0.30 -12.98 -6.34
C PRO A 376 -1.01 -12.56 -7.00
N GLU A 377 -2.04 -12.21 -6.20
CA GLU A 377 -3.33 -11.74 -6.72
C GLU A 377 -3.19 -10.42 -7.51
N PHE A 378 -2.34 -9.51 -7.03
CA PHE A 378 -2.06 -8.26 -7.71
C PHE A 378 -1.47 -8.53 -9.10
N TYR A 379 -0.40 -9.33 -9.16
CA TYR A 379 0.32 -9.61 -10.40
C TYR A 379 -0.50 -10.48 -11.36
N GLN A 380 -1.30 -11.42 -10.86
CA GLN A 380 -2.24 -12.18 -11.69
C GLN A 380 -3.29 -11.25 -12.32
N LYS A 381 -3.91 -10.36 -11.54
CA LYS A 381 -4.88 -9.39 -12.07
C LYS A 381 -4.22 -8.40 -13.04
N GLN A 382 -2.99 -8.00 -12.78
CA GLN A 382 -2.20 -7.17 -13.68
C GLN A 382 -1.94 -7.90 -15.01
N ALA A 383 -1.48 -9.15 -14.98
CA ALA A 383 -1.23 -9.97 -16.17
C ALA A 383 -2.52 -10.23 -16.97
N MET A 384 -3.64 -10.45 -16.26
CA MET A 384 -4.97 -10.59 -16.84
C MET A 384 -5.62 -9.26 -17.23
N ARG A 385 -4.90 -8.13 -17.12
CA ARG A 385 -5.40 -6.79 -17.51
C ARG A 385 -6.69 -6.37 -16.79
N MET A 386 -6.89 -6.88 -15.56
CA MET A 386 -8.02 -6.58 -14.70
C MET A 386 -7.71 -5.41 -13.75
N PRO A 387 -8.74 -4.70 -13.22
CA PRO A 387 -8.53 -3.65 -12.24
C PRO A 387 -7.82 -4.15 -10.98
N THR A 388 -6.70 -3.53 -10.64
CA THR A 388 -5.91 -3.82 -9.42
C THR A 388 -6.19 -2.83 -8.29
N TYR A 389 -7.21 -1.97 -8.44
CA TYR A 389 -7.59 -0.97 -7.45
C TYR A 389 -7.93 -1.64 -6.10
N LYS A 390 -7.29 -1.16 -5.02
CA LYS A 390 -7.35 -1.68 -3.64
C LYS A 390 -6.63 -3.00 -3.36
N ILE A 391 -5.87 -3.53 -4.32
CA ILE A 391 -5.09 -4.75 -4.09
C ILE A 391 -3.64 -4.31 -3.84
N PRO A 392 -3.09 -4.56 -2.64
CA PRO A 392 -1.71 -4.17 -2.35
C PRO A 392 -0.75 -5.01 -3.20
N ARG A 393 0.35 -4.41 -3.66
CA ARG A 393 1.40 -5.10 -4.44
C ARG A 393 2.27 -6.03 -3.61
N ILE A 394 2.43 -5.68 -2.34
CA ILE A 394 3.26 -6.38 -1.36
C ILE A 394 2.37 -6.63 -0.16
N ILE A 395 2.41 -7.86 0.33
CA ILE A 395 1.81 -8.23 1.62
C ILE A 395 2.95 -8.19 2.63
N CYS A 396 2.80 -7.38 3.67
CA CYS A 396 3.73 -7.32 4.80
C CYS A 396 3.06 -7.99 6.00
N CYS A 397 3.69 -9.05 6.52
CA CYS A 397 3.21 -9.78 7.69
C CYS A 397 3.93 -9.39 9.00
N ALA A 398 4.80 -8.37 8.96
CA ALA A 398 5.40 -7.80 10.15
C ALA A 398 4.41 -6.85 10.86
N GLU A 399 4.46 -6.82 12.18
CA GLU A 399 3.75 -5.84 12.99
C GLU A 399 4.74 -4.92 13.69
N ASP A 400 4.42 -3.62 13.70
CA ASP A 400 5.24 -2.59 14.29
C ASP A 400 4.62 -2.12 15.61
N PHE A 401 5.24 -2.48 16.73
CA PHE A 401 4.85 -2.04 18.07
C PHE A 401 5.81 -0.96 18.55
N ASP A 402 5.40 -0.11 19.50
CA ASP A 402 6.22 1.00 20.02
C ASP A 402 7.66 0.60 20.35
N LYS A 403 7.84 -0.56 21.00
CA LYS A 403 9.15 -1.05 21.45
C LYS A 403 9.70 -2.24 20.66
N TYR A 404 8.89 -2.89 19.83
CA TYR A 404 9.22 -4.17 19.21
C TYR A 404 8.80 -4.21 17.74
N ILE A 405 9.58 -4.91 16.92
CA ILE A 405 9.13 -5.41 15.62
C ILE A 405 8.74 -6.86 15.83
N ALA A 406 7.54 -7.24 15.42
CA ALA A 406 7.07 -8.61 15.50
C ALA A 406 7.03 -9.25 14.10
N LEU A 407 7.75 -10.35 13.94
CA LEU A 407 7.78 -11.13 12.69
C LEU A 407 7.06 -12.47 12.86
N PRO A 408 6.47 -13.03 11.78
CA PRO A 408 5.93 -14.38 11.81
C PRO A 408 6.99 -15.41 12.21
N ARG A 409 6.58 -16.45 12.93
CA ARG A 409 7.49 -17.52 13.39
C ARG A 409 8.19 -18.27 12.26
N GLY A 410 7.60 -18.29 11.06
CA GLY A 410 8.22 -18.89 9.88
C GLY A 410 9.51 -18.20 9.44
N CYS A 411 9.70 -16.92 9.76
CA CYS A 411 10.89 -16.14 9.41
C CYS A 411 12.07 -16.38 10.36
N PHE A 412 11.95 -17.28 11.35
CA PHE A 412 12.95 -17.42 12.43
C PHE A 412 14.33 -17.85 11.91
N GLU A 413 14.37 -18.76 10.94
CA GLU A 413 15.64 -19.16 10.33
C GLU A 413 16.25 -18.01 9.53
N ASP A 414 15.45 -17.27 8.77
CA ASP A 414 15.93 -16.10 7.99
C ASP A 414 16.47 -15.00 8.91
N VAL A 415 15.83 -14.75 10.06
CA VAL A 415 16.31 -13.79 11.08
C VAL A 415 17.65 -14.24 11.66
N LYS A 416 17.79 -15.52 12.01
CA LYS A 416 19.06 -16.06 12.51
C LYS A 416 20.16 -15.98 11.45
N GLU A 417 19.84 -16.30 10.19
CA GLU A 417 20.78 -16.20 9.08
C GLU A 417 21.22 -14.75 8.86
N LEU A 418 20.28 -13.80 8.87
CA LEU A 418 20.58 -12.36 8.73
C LEU A 418 21.51 -11.88 9.84
N PHE A 419 21.18 -12.15 11.11
CA PHE A 419 22.02 -11.71 12.22
C PHE A 419 23.40 -12.38 12.22
N LYS A 420 23.47 -13.66 11.83
CA LYS A 420 24.76 -14.35 11.65
C LYS A 420 25.61 -13.71 10.55
N GLN A 421 25.01 -13.31 9.43
CA GLN A 421 25.72 -12.63 8.33
C GLN A 421 26.25 -11.25 8.74
N LEU A 422 25.59 -10.59 9.68
CA LEU A 422 25.98 -9.30 10.24
C LEU A 422 26.83 -9.41 11.51
N GLU A 423 27.24 -10.63 11.89
CA GLU A 423 28.04 -10.93 13.09
C GLU A 423 27.38 -10.48 14.42
N ILE A 424 26.04 -10.41 14.43
CA ILE A 424 25.25 -10.03 15.61
C ILE A 424 24.95 -11.29 16.43
N GLN A 425 25.29 -11.29 17.72
CA GLN A 425 24.94 -12.37 18.62
C GLN A 425 23.45 -12.33 18.99
N VAL A 426 22.76 -13.46 18.89
CA VAL A 426 21.34 -13.57 19.21
C VAL A 426 21.14 -14.28 20.54
N ILE A 427 20.52 -13.60 21.53
CA ILE A 427 19.98 -14.25 22.73
C ILE A 427 18.49 -14.49 22.52
N ILE A 428 18.03 -15.71 22.80
CA ILE A 428 16.62 -16.09 22.67
C ILE A 428 16.00 -16.22 24.06
N ASP A 429 15.03 -15.37 24.38
CA ASP A 429 14.10 -15.58 25.49
C ASP A 429 12.87 -16.32 24.97
N ASN A 430 12.79 -17.63 25.21
CA ASN A 430 11.67 -18.44 24.75
C ASN A 430 10.49 -18.37 25.73
N LYS A 431 9.39 -17.77 25.27
CA LYS A 431 8.11 -17.63 25.97
C LYS A 431 6.98 -18.46 25.33
N GLN A 432 7.32 -19.38 24.42
CA GLN A 432 6.34 -20.28 23.83
C GLN A 432 5.76 -21.22 24.87
N PHE A 433 4.49 -21.58 24.69
CA PHE A 433 3.83 -22.55 25.52
C PHE A 433 4.21 -23.98 25.08
N SER A 434 4.93 -24.70 25.92
CA SER A 434 5.39 -26.06 25.61
C SER A 434 4.28 -27.10 25.52
N GLY A 435 3.06 -26.77 25.97
CA GLY A 435 1.94 -27.70 26.04
C GLY A 435 1.83 -28.44 27.38
N GLN A 436 0.68 -29.09 27.57
CA GLN A 436 0.48 -30.05 28.65
C GLN A 436 0.81 -31.47 28.14
N PRO A 437 1.59 -32.28 28.87
CA PRO A 437 1.86 -33.65 28.47
C PRO A 437 0.58 -34.47 28.35
N ILE A 438 0.47 -35.27 27.29
CA ILE A 438 -0.62 -36.22 27.07
C ILE A 438 -0.06 -37.64 26.91
N ASP A 439 -0.74 -38.62 27.48
CA ASP A 439 -0.36 -40.03 27.35
C ASP A 439 -1.02 -40.64 26.11
N VAL A 440 -0.29 -40.64 25.01
CA VAL A 440 -0.73 -41.20 23.72
C VAL A 440 0.40 -41.97 23.05
N ALA A 441 0.04 -43.03 22.34
CA ALA A 441 0.94 -43.86 21.57
C ALA A 441 0.40 -44.09 20.15
N PHE A 442 1.28 -44.20 19.17
CA PHE A 442 0.89 -44.51 17.79
C PHE A 442 0.80 -46.02 17.58
N HIS A 443 -0.35 -46.51 17.15
CA HIS A 443 -0.66 -47.93 16.97
C HIS A 443 -0.61 -48.39 15.50
N GLY A 444 -0.18 -47.52 14.58
CA GLY A 444 -0.01 -47.86 13.17
C GLY A 444 1.42 -48.21 12.78
N THR A 445 1.63 -48.51 11.50
CA THR A 445 2.96 -48.62 10.88
C THR A 445 3.04 -47.63 9.73
N LEU A 446 4.06 -46.76 9.74
CA LEU A 446 4.29 -45.82 8.65
C LEU A 446 4.95 -46.52 7.47
N HIS A 447 4.55 -46.16 6.25
CA HIS A 447 5.32 -46.50 5.06
C HIS A 447 6.71 -45.82 5.08
N PRO A 448 7.72 -46.34 4.37
CA PRO A 448 9.06 -45.77 4.37
C PRO A 448 9.09 -44.26 4.05
N GLU A 449 8.36 -43.82 3.03
CA GLU A 449 8.28 -42.41 2.64
C GLU A 449 7.62 -41.53 3.71
N GLN A 450 6.57 -42.05 4.37
CA GLN A 450 5.90 -41.37 5.48
C GLN A 450 6.83 -41.22 6.68
N LYS A 451 7.66 -42.23 6.96
CA LYS A 451 8.64 -42.19 8.05
C LYS A 451 9.70 -41.13 7.78
N THR A 452 10.24 -41.07 6.56
CA THR A 452 11.20 -40.03 6.14
C THR A 452 10.61 -38.63 6.34
N ALA A 453 9.38 -38.41 5.87
CA ALA A 453 8.70 -37.12 6.04
C ALA A 453 8.44 -36.77 7.51
N ALA A 454 8.02 -37.74 8.32
CA ALA A 454 7.79 -37.55 9.75
C ALA A 454 9.07 -37.21 10.50
N THR A 455 10.18 -37.90 10.22
CA THR A 455 11.48 -37.63 10.85
C THR A 455 11.95 -36.22 10.52
N ALA A 456 11.90 -35.79 9.26
CA ALA A 456 12.26 -34.43 8.86
C ALA A 456 11.39 -33.37 9.56
N LEU A 457 10.08 -33.61 9.72
CA LEU A 457 9.20 -32.68 10.43
C LEU A 457 9.45 -32.63 11.94
N LEU A 458 9.94 -33.71 12.55
CA LEU A 458 10.22 -33.77 13.99
C LEU A 458 11.54 -33.08 14.38
N GLU A 459 12.44 -32.84 13.43
CA GLU A 459 13.66 -32.05 13.64
C GLU A 459 13.38 -30.56 13.85
N HIS A 460 12.18 -30.10 13.48
CA HIS A 460 11.78 -28.71 13.56
C HIS A 460 10.52 -28.52 14.42
N ASP A 461 10.43 -27.37 15.09
CA ASP A 461 9.24 -27.01 15.87
C ASP A 461 8.04 -26.73 14.94
N ASN A 462 8.31 -26.10 13.79
CA ASN A 462 7.32 -25.71 12.79
C ASN A 462 7.62 -26.36 11.43
N GLY A 463 6.61 -26.82 10.71
CA GLY A 463 6.81 -27.40 9.38
C GLY A 463 5.53 -27.63 8.59
N ILE A 464 5.67 -27.79 7.27
CA ILE A 464 4.56 -28.08 6.35
C ILE A 464 4.82 -29.43 5.67
N LEU A 465 3.86 -30.35 5.77
CA LEU A 465 3.83 -31.59 5.01
C LEU A 465 3.12 -31.36 3.67
N ALA A 466 3.91 -31.23 2.61
CA ALA A 466 3.44 -31.14 1.23
C ALA A 466 3.40 -32.53 0.59
N ALA A 467 2.22 -33.12 0.47
CA ALA A 467 2.08 -34.45 -0.13
C ALA A 467 0.73 -34.64 -0.81
N THR A 468 0.72 -35.37 -1.93
CA THR A 468 -0.48 -35.67 -2.71
C THR A 468 -1.59 -36.28 -1.86
N THR A 469 -2.83 -36.18 -2.35
CA THR A 469 -3.95 -36.93 -1.78
C THR A 469 -3.62 -38.43 -1.81
N ALA A 470 -4.09 -39.18 -0.81
CA ALA A 470 -3.73 -40.59 -0.56
C ALA A 470 -2.32 -40.88 -0.01
N PHE A 471 -1.40 -39.91 0.12
CA PHE A 471 -0.12 -40.12 0.84
C PHE A 471 -0.30 -40.51 2.32
N GLY A 472 -1.46 -40.22 2.91
CA GLY A 472 -1.72 -40.49 4.32
C GLY A 472 -1.27 -39.36 5.26
N LYS A 473 -1.43 -38.10 4.86
CA LYS A 473 -1.08 -36.91 5.67
C LYS A 473 -1.61 -36.97 7.10
N THR A 474 -2.87 -37.37 7.29
CA THR A 474 -3.49 -37.54 8.61
C THR A 474 -2.77 -38.60 9.46
N VAL A 475 -2.29 -39.68 8.86
CA VAL A 475 -1.56 -40.75 9.57
C VAL A 475 -0.21 -40.22 10.05
N VAL A 476 0.51 -39.51 9.19
CA VAL A 476 1.77 -38.84 9.54
C VAL A 476 1.55 -37.82 10.66
N ALA A 477 0.48 -37.03 10.59
CA ALA A 477 0.13 -36.07 11.63
C ALA A 477 -0.20 -36.74 12.98
N CYS A 478 -0.94 -37.86 12.98
CA CYS A 478 -1.17 -38.66 14.18
C CYS A 478 0.15 -39.17 14.76
N TYR A 479 1.07 -39.64 13.91
CA TYR A 479 2.39 -40.05 14.36
C TYR A 479 3.17 -38.89 14.99
N ILE A 480 3.22 -37.72 14.35
CA ILE A 480 3.90 -36.52 14.89
C ILE A 480 3.30 -36.11 16.24
N LEU A 481 1.97 -36.10 16.36
CA LEU A 481 1.26 -35.84 17.62
C LEU A 481 1.72 -36.82 18.71
N ALA A 482 1.74 -38.12 18.40
CA ALA A 482 2.17 -39.17 19.33
C ALA A 482 3.66 -39.11 19.70
N GLN A 483 4.51 -38.55 18.84
CA GLN A 483 5.92 -38.31 19.16
C GLN A 483 6.10 -37.07 20.04
N ARG A 484 5.33 -36.01 19.79
CA ARG A 484 5.41 -34.75 20.56
C ARG A 484 4.74 -34.85 21.93
N LYS A 485 3.69 -35.69 22.09
CA LYS A 485 3.00 -35.99 23.35
C LYS A 485 2.55 -34.76 24.15
N VAL A 486 2.11 -33.73 23.46
CA VAL A 486 1.56 -32.52 24.08
C VAL A 486 0.14 -32.28 23.61
N ASN A 487 -0.63 -31.56 24.42
CA ASN A 487 -2.00 -31.23 24.05
C ASN A 487 -2.07 -30.49 22.71
N THR A 488 -2.99 -30.93 21.86
CA THR A 488 -3.01 -30.61 20.44
C THR A 488 -4.36 -30.10 20.00
N LEU A 489 -4.36 -29.00 19.26
CA LEU A 489 -5.51 -28.46 18.54
C LEU A 489 -5.37 -28.77 17.06
N ILE A 490 -6.41 -29.36 16.47
CA ILE A 490 -6.46 -29.72 15.06
C ILE A 490 -7.49 -28.84 14.36
N LEU A 491 -7.04 -28.02 13.43
CA LEU A 491 -7.88 -27.12 12.64
C LEU A 491 -8.29 -27.76 11.33
N VAL A 492 -9.59 -27.76 11.08
CA VAL A 492 -10.18 -28.23 9.82
C VAL A 492 -11.16 -27.19 9.28
N HIS A 493 -11.46 -27.24 7.98
CA HIS A 493 -12.33 -26.25 7.35
C HIS A 493 -13.80 -26.73 7.20
N ARG A 494 -14.08 -28.03 7.35
CA ARG A 494 -15.42 -28.62 7.19
C ARG A 494 -15.73 -29.67 8.25
N ARG A 495 -17.01 -29.81 8.58
CA ARG A 495 -17.52 -30.84 9.51
C ARG A 495 -17.15 -32.27 9.10
N GLN A 496 -17.18 -32.59 7.80
CA GLN A 496 -16.83 -33.93 7.32
C GLN A 496 -15.38 -34.30 7.68
N LEU A 497 -14.45 -33.34 7.54
CA LEU A 497 -13.06 -33.55 7.94
C LEU A 497 -12.92 -33.71 9.44
N GLN A 498 -13.68 -32.95 10.24
CA GLN A 498 -13.69 -33.10 11.69
C GLN A 498 -14.06 -34.54 12.11
N GLU A 499 -15.11 -35.11 11.53
CA GLU A 499 -15.51 -36.50 11.82
C GLU A 499 -14.48 -37.52 11.30
N GLN A 500 -13.87 -37.27 10.13
CA GLN A 500 -12.78 -38.12 9.62
C GLN A 500 -11.55 -38.12 10.53
N TRP A 501 -11.12 -36.94 10.99
CA TRP A 501 -10.03 -36.81 11.95
C TRP A 501 -10.31 -37.55 13.24
N LYS A 502 -11.54 -37.43 13.76
CA LYS A 502 -11.97 -38.16 14.96
C LYS A 502 -11.79 -39.66 14.82
N ILE A 503 -12.25 -40.24 13.71
CA ILE A 503 -12.09 -41.68 13.40
C ILE A 503 -10.60 -42.06 13.31
N ARG A 504 -9.77 -41.21 12.69
CA ARG A 504 -8.33 -41.49 12.53
C ARG A 504 -7.57 -41.43 13.84
N LEU A 505 -7.88 -40.48 14.71
CA LEU A 505 -7.26 -40.40 16.05
C LEU A 505 -7.63 -41.62 16.88
N GLU A 506 -8.90 -42.05 16.87
CA GLU A 506 -9.32 -43.27 17.56
C GLU A 506 -8.58 -44.50 17.02
N GLN A 507 -8.49 -44.64 15.70
CA GLN A 507 -7.82 -45.75 15.04
C GLN A 507 -6.30 -45.80 15.32
N PHE A 508 -5.60 -44.67 15.21
CA PHE A 508 -4.14 -44.65 15.23
C PHE A 508 -3.54 -44.28 16.58
N LEU A 509 -4.29 -43.63 17.48
CA LEU A 509 -3.82 -43.25 18.82
C LEU A 509 -4.46 -44.07 19.95
N GLY A 510 -5.48 -44.88 19.65
CA GLY A 510 -6.19 -45.66 20.67
C GLY A 510 -6.96 -44.80 21.67
N VAL A 511 -7.22 -43.53 21.34
CA VAL A 511 -7.95 -42.59 22.19
C VAL A 511 -9.45 -42.79 21.96
N ASP A 512 -10.19 -43.12 23.02
CA ASP A 512 -11.65 -43.24 22.94
C ASP A 512 -12.27 -41.94 22.41
N SER A 513 -13.16 -42.07 21.44
CA SER A 513 -13.87 -40.99 20.77
C SER A 513 -14.58 -39.97 21.68
N ARG A 514 -14.82 -40.30 22.97
CA ARG A 514 -15.40 -39.44 24.00
C ARG A 514 -14.39 -38.49 24.65
N HIS A 515 -13.09 -38.80 24.58
CA HIS A 515 -11.99 -37.99 25.10
C HIS A 515 -11.39 -37.05 24.05
N ILE A 516 -11.82 -37.16 22.79
CA ILE A 516 -11.51 -36.22 21.72
C ILE A 516 -12.56 -35.11 21.74
N GLY A 517 -12.16 -33.88 22.05
CA GLY A 517 -13.10 -32.77 22.07
C GLY A 517 -13.35 -32.19 20.69
N LEU A 518 -14.52 -31.56 20.56
CA LEU A 518 -15.04 -31.07 19.29
C LEU A 518 -15.53 -29.63 19.45
N ILE A 519 -15.04 -28.75 18.58
CA ILE A 519 -15.40 -27.34 18.54
C ILE A 519 -15.93 -27.00 17.13
N GLY A 520 -17.15 -26.51 17.06
CA GLY A 520 -17.84 -26.16 15.81
C GLY A 520 -18.96 -27.13 15.44
N ALA A 521 -19.61 -26.86 14.30
CA ALA A 521 -20.79 -27.61 13.84
C ALA A 521 -21.92 -27.75 14.89
N GLY A 522 -22.11 -26.71 15.72
CA GLY A 522 -23.10 -26.69 16.79
C GLY A 522 -22.68 -27.41 18.08
N LYS A 523 -21.45 -27.93 18.16
CA LYS A 523 -20.87 -28.55 19.35
C LYS A 523 -19.73 -27.68 19.90
N ARG A 524 -19.64 -27.56 21.23
CA ARG A 524 -18.51 -26.93 21.93
C ARG A 524 -18.20 -27.72 23.18
N LYS A 525 -17.37 -28.76 23.04
CA LYS A 525 -16.94 -29.65 24.11
C LYS A 525 -15.43 -29.91 23.99
N PRO A 526 -14.58 -28.90 24.24
CA PRO A 526 -13.14 -29.11 24.28
C PRO A 526 -12.75 -29.97 25.49
N THR A 527 -11.72 -30.81 25.36
CA THR A 527 -11.13 -31.58 26.46
C THR A 527 -9.81 -31.01 26.94
N GLY A 528 -9.19 -30.11 26.17
CA GLY A 528 -7.87 -29.55 26.47
C GLY A 528 -6.71 -30.51 26.21
N GLN A 529 -6.99 -31.72 25.70
CA GLN A 529 -5.99 -32.75 25.37
C GLN A 529 -5.79 -32.88 23.86
N ILE A 530 -6.76 -33.45 23.15
CA ILE A 530 -6.76 -33.52 21.68
C ILE A 530 -8.13 -33.04 21.22
N ASP A 531 -8.14 -31.86 20.62
CA ASP A 531 -9.36 -31.20 20.21
C ASP A 531 -9.36 -30.92 18.70
N ILE A 532 -10.49 -31.15 18.05
CA ILE A 532 -10.68 -30.85 16.64
C ILE A 532 -11.65 -29.69 16.50
N ALA A 533 -11.20 -28.61 15.85
CA ALA A 533 -11.95 -27.39 15.69
C ALA A 533 -12.16 -27.01 14.23
N ILE A 534 -13.38 -26.57 13.90
CA ILE A 534 -13.65 -25.92 12.62
C ILE A 534 -13.16 -24.47 12.69
N ILE A 535 -12.31 -24.05 11.74
CA ILE A 535 -11.68 -22.72 11.70
C ILE A 535 -12.69 -21.58 11.95
N GLN A 536 -13.83 -21.60 11.25
CA GLN A 536 -14.88 -20.59 11.35
C GLN A 536 -15.54 -20.50 12.73
N SER A 537 -15.40 -21.53 13.57
CA SER A 537 -15.96 -21.55 14.92
C SER A 537 -15.03 -20.90 15.95
N LEU A 538 -13.73 -20.80 15.64
CA LEU A 538 -12.70 -20.21 16.50
C LEU A 538 -12.39 -18.75 16.17
N SER A 539 -12.88 -18.24 15.04
CA SER A 539 -12.74 -16.83 14.64
C SER A 539 -14.11 -16.26 14.31
N LYS A 540 -14.56 -15.27 15.09
CA LYS A 540 -15.82 -14.54 14.84
C LYS A 540 -15.56 -13.04 14.84
N LYS A 541 -15.90 -12.37 13.74
CA LYS A 541 -15.72 -10.91 13.57
C LYS A 541 -14.29 -10.47 13.96
N ASP A 542 -13.29 -11.18 13.44
CA ASP A 542 -11.85 -10.92 13.65
C ASP A 542 -11.34 -11.09 15.10
N VAL A 543 -12.17 -11.62 16.00
CA VAL A 543 -11.75 -12.05 17.34
C VAL A 543 -11.52 -13.55 17.36
N VAL A 544 -10.33 -13.97 17.82
CA VAL A 544 -9.95 -15.38 18.00
C VAL A 544 -10.31 -15.82 19.41
N ASP A 545 -10.86 -17.04 19.54
CA ASP A 545 -11.18 -17.64 20.85
C ASP A 545 -9.89 -17.93 21.65
N ASP A 546 -9.84 -17.49 22.91
CA ASP A 546 -8.68 -17.61 23.80
C ASP A 546 -8.20 -19.05 23.99
N ILE A 547 -9.09 -20.02 23.80
CA ILE A 547 -8.77 -21.45 23.90
C ILE A 547 -7.59 -21.86 22.99
N VAL A 548 -7.38 -21.15 21.88
CA VAL A 548 -6.26 -21.38 20.96
C VAL A 548 -4.90 -21.27 21.67
N ALA A 549 -4.79 -20.42 22.70
CA ALA A 549 -3.56 -20.23 23.45
C ALA A 549 -3.25 -21.35 24.45
N GLU A 550 -4.19 -22.28 24.68
CA GLU A 550 -4.08 -23.33 25.70
C GLU A 550 -3.44 -24.63 25.21
N TYR A 551 -3.04 -24.72 23.93
CA TYR A 551 -2.47 -25.93 23.32
C TYR A 551 -0.99 -25.77 22.97
N GLY A 552 -0.20 -26.84 23.17
CA GLY A 552 1.22 -26.86 22.82
C GLY A 552 1.51 -27.16 21.35
N HIS A 553 0.59 -27.83 20.66
CA HIS A 553 0.72 -28.18 19.24
C HIS A 553 -0.53 -27.81 18.43
N LEU A 554 -0.33 -27.10 17.32
CA LEU A 554 -1.35 -26.80 16.33
C LEU A 554 -1.12 -27.65 15.07
N ILE A 555 -2.14 -28.39 14.64
CA ILE A 555 -2.15 -29.08 13.35
C ILE A 555 -3.20 -28.41 12.47
N VAL A 556 -2.84 -28.10 11.23
CA VAL A 556 -3.71 -27.42 10.28
C VAL A 556 -3.88 -28.29 9.04
N ASP A 557 -5.10 -28.75 8.82
CA ASP A 557 -5.41 -29.57 7.65
C ASP A 557 -5.82 -28.73 6.44
N GLU A 558 -5.43 -29.18 5.24
CA GLU A 558 -5.65 -28.51 3.95
C GLU A 558 -5.14 -27.05 3.95
N CYS A 559 -3.88 -26.92 4.37
CA CYS A 559 -3.21 -25.67 4.63
C CYS A 559 -2.86 -24.86 3.35
N HIS A 560 -3.32 -25.25 2.16
CA HIS A 560 -3.23 -24.41 0.95
C HIS A 560 -4.49 -23.56 0.72
N HIS A 561 -5.62 -23.93 1.33
CA HIS A 561 -6.79 -23.06 1.41
C HIS A 561 -6.59 -21.90 2.42
N ILE A 562 -5.35 -21.72 2.91
CA ILE A 562 -4.86 -20.80 3.95
C ILE A 562 -4.93 -19.31 3.60
N SER A 563 -5.26 -18.95 2.36
CA SER A 563 -5.40 -17.53 1.94
C SER A 563 -6.55 -16.77 2.64
N ALA A 564 -7.19 -17.34 3.66
CA ALA A 564 -8.27 -16.73 4.44
C ALA A 564 -7.72 -16.00 5.69
N PRO A 565 -8.02 -14.69 5.86
CA PRO A 565 -7.60 -13.88 7.02
C PRO A 565 -7.87 -14.53 8.40
N SER A 566 -8.92 -15.34 8.51
CA SER A 566 -9.27 -16.06 9.74
C SER A 566 -8.21 -17.06 10.19
N PHE A 567 -7.48 -17.67 9.25
CA PHE A 567 -6.41 -18.61 9.59
C PHE A 567 -5.19 -17.89 10.16
N GLU A 568 -4.73 -16.88 9.43
CA GLU A 568 -3.61 -16.03 9.84
C GLU A 568 -3.85 -15.48 11.24
N ALA A 569 -5.06 -14.99 11.52
CA ALA A 569 -5.48 -14.55 12.83
C ALA A 569 -5.30 -15.62 13.91
N ILE A 570 -5.76 -16.85 13.68
CA ILE A 570 -5.62 -17.96 14.65
C ILE A 570 -4.15 -18.31 14.88
N THR A 571 -3.37 -18.49 13.81
CA THR A 571 -1.93 -18.81 13.95
C THR A 571 -1.14 -17.72 14.63
N ARG A 572 -1.50 -16.45 14.39
CA ARG A 572 -0.85 -15.30 15.03
C ARG A 572 -1.13 -15.26 16.53
N GLN A 573 -2.29 -15.73 16.99
CA GLN A 573 -2.63 -15.79 18.41
C GLN A 573 -2.19 -17.10 19.09
N PHE A 574 -1.78 -18.10 18.33
CA PHE A 574 -1.32 -19.38 18.86
C PHE A 574 0.05 -19.26 19.56
N LYS A 575 0.08 -19.55 20.86
CA LYS A 575 1.29 -19.45 21.69
C LYS A 575 2.09 -20.76 21.79
N GLY A 576 1.51 -21.88 21.34
CA GLY A 576 2.13 -23.18 21.48
C GLY A 576 3.43 -23.33 20.70
N LYS A 577 4.33 -24.16 21.21
CA LYS A 577 5.65 -24.37 20.62
C LYS A 577 5.60 -24.99 19.22
N TYR A 578 4.62 -25.82 18.91
CA TYR A 578 4.65 -26.63 17.71
C TYR A 578 3.54 -26.27 16.70
N ILE A 579 3.89 -26.11 15.42
CA ILE A 579 2.90 -25.88 14.33
C ILE A 579 3.18 -26.83 13.17
N THR A 580 2.15 -27.55 12.71
CA THR A 580 2.25 -28.46 11.55
C THR A 580 1.14 -28.17 10.56
N GLY A 581 1.51 -27.74 9.35
CA GLY A 581 0.58 -27.61 8.22
C GLY A 581 0.56 -28.89 7.39
N LEU A 582 -0.62 -29.29 6.91
CA LEU A 582 -0.80 -30.43 6.01
C LEU A 582 -1.40 -29.92 4.70
N SER A 583 -0.76 -30.19 3.57
CA SER A 583 -1.22 -29.68 2.29
C SER A 583 -1.06 -30.67 1.15
N ALA A 584 -2.01 -30.65 0.20
CA ALA A 584 -1.88 -31.33 -1.08
C ALA A 584 -1.00 -30.58 -2.09
N THR A 585 -0.87 -29.26 -1.94
CA THR A 585 -0.16 -28.35 -2.84
C THR A 585 0.56 -27.26 -2.03
N VAL A 586 1.73 -26.79 -2.44
CA VAL A 586 2.42 -25.63 -1.81
C VAL A 586 2.50 -24.49 -2.80
#